data_AF-A0A954MME4-F1
#
_entry.id   AF-A0A954MME4-F1
#
_cell.length_a   1.000
_cell.length_b   1.000
_cell.length_c   1.000
_cell.angle_alpha   90.00
_cell.angle_beta   90.00
_cell.angle_gamma   90.00
#
_symmetry.space_group_name_H-M   'P 1'
#
loop_
_entity.id
_entity.type
_entity.pdbx_description
1 polymer ?
#
loop_
_entity_poly.entity_id
_entity_poly.type
_entity_poly.pdbx_seq_one_letter_code
_entity_poly.pdbx_strand_id
1 'polypeptide(L)'
;DLSAETPPVNWTVLEGDPERTYRAMNLGDLKQIAKLSGGRFYRPWETAALPGHLPTGSSLQLQRQVMVSLWNRWELLVLLTVLLCVDWYYRR
;
A
#
# COMPACT_ATOMS: atom_id res chain seq x y z
N ASP A 1 -43.10 -4.85 -16.64
CA ASP A 1 -42.75 -3.88 -15.59
C ASP A 1 -41.91 -4.52 -14.50
N LEU A 2 -40.61 -4.24 -14.47
CA LEU A 2 -39.67 -4.67 -13.44
C LEU A 2 -38.88 -3.44 -12.97
N SER A 3 -39.55 -2.54 -12.26
CA SER A 3 -38.89 -1.44 -11.57
C SER A 3 -38.32 -1.96 -10.25
N ALA A 4 -37.09 -2.48 -10.30
CA ALA A 4 -36.33 -2.81 -9.10
C ALA A 4 -35.74 -1.51 -8.53
N GLU A 5 -36.48 -0.86 -7.64
CA GLU A 5 -36.03 0.33 -6.91
C GLU A 5 -35.08 -0.13 -5.79
N THR A 6 -33.79 0.15 -5.91
CA THR A 6 -32.82 -0.14 -4.85
C THR A 6 -32.99 0.86 -3.71
N PRO A 7 -33.13 0.44 -2.44
CA PRO A 7 -33.23 1.37 -1.34
C PRO A 7 -31.93 2.19 -1.20
N PRO A 8 -32.02 3.49 -0.85
CA PRO A 8 -30.84 4.33 -0.70
C PRO A 8 -29.96 3.81 0.45
N VAL A 9 -28.70 3.49 0.12
CA VAL A 9 -27.70 3.07 1.11
C VAL A 9 -27.32 4.28 1.96
N ASN A 10 -27.71 4.26 3.22
CA ASN A 10 -27.35 5.26 4.20
C ASN A 10 -25.98 4.89 4.79
N TRP A 11 -24.98 5.75 4.63
CA TRP A 11 -23.66 5.60 5.23
C TRP A 11 -23.36 6.83 6.06
N THR A 12 -23.00 6.62 7.32
CA THR A 12 -22.52 7.67 8.22
C THR A 12 -21.02 7.52 8.36
N VAL A 13 -20.28 8.59 8.08
CA VAL A 13 -18.86 8.66 8.37
C VAL A 13 -18.72 8.91 9.86
N LEU A 14 -18.24 7.92 10.58
CA LEU A 14 -17.80 8.09 11.95
C LEU A 14 -16.47 8.85 11.89
N GLU A 15 -16.50 10.17 12.16
CA GLU A 15 -15.30 10.99 12.34
C GLU A 15 -14.61 10.59 13.64
N GLY A 16 -13.88 9.48 13.61
CA GLY A 16 -13.00 9.05 14.67
C GLY A 16 -11.66 8.70 14.04
N ASP A 17 -10.62 9.44 14.40
CA ASP A 17 -9.25 9.11 14.02
C ASP A 17 -8.87 7.76 14.67
N PRO A 18 -8.76 6.68 13.89
CA PRO A 18 -8.49 5.35 14.42
C PRO A 18 -7.07 5.26 15.01
N GLU A 19 -6.18 6.21 14.67
CA GLU A 19 -4.82 6.29 15.20
C GLU A 19 -4.74 7.02 16.55
N ARG A 20 -5.72 7.89 16.84
CA ARG A 20 -5.79 8.67 18.09
C ARG A 20 -6.26 7.85 19.29
N THR A 21 -6.96 6.76 19.03
CA THR A 21 -7.38 5.82 20.08
C THR A 21 -6.22 4.87 20.35
N TYR A 22 -5.36 5.21 21.32
CA TYR A 22 -4.35 4.31 21.86
C TYR A 22 -5.01 2.98 22.28
N ARG A 23 -5.05 2.00 21.36
CA ARG A 23 -5.42 0.64 21.72
C ARG A 23 -4.30 0.11 22.60
N ALA A 24 -4.63 -0.30 23.82
CA ALA A 24 -3.74 -1.11 24.63
C ALA A 24 -3.26 -2.30 23.79
N MET A 25 -1.95 -2.52 23.76
CA MET A 25 -1.33 -3.55 22.93
C MET A 25 -1.97 -4.93 23.24
N ASN A 26 -2.65 -5.53 22.26
CA ASN A 26 -3.26 -6.85 22.43
C ASN A 26 -2.19 -7.96 22.37
N LEU A 27 -1.59 -8.23 23.52
CA LEU A 27 -0.55 -9.24 23.69
C LEU A 27 -0.99 -10.66 23.29
N GLY A 28 -2.28 -10.97 23.42
CA GLY A 28 -2.83 -12.27 23.04
C GLY A 28 -2.74 -12.49 21.53
N ASP A 29 -3.30 -11.54 20.79
CA ASP A 29 -3.32 -11.56 19.33
C ASP A 29 -1.90 -11.54 18.75
N LEU A 30 -1.01 -10.70 19.30
CA LEU A 30 0.37 -10.61 18.84
C LEU A 30 1.15 -11.92 19.01
N LYS A 31 0.94 -12.62 20.14
CA LYS A 31 1.55 -13.94 20.35
C LYS A 31 0.96 -15.00 19.43
N GLN A 32 -0.34 -14.93 19.17
CA GLN A 32 -1.01 -15.87 18.26
C GLN A 32 -0.53 -15.67 16.81
N ILE A 33 -0.44 -14.43 16.35
CA ILE A 33 0.06 -14.09 15.02
C ILE A 33 1.52 -14.54 14.86
N ALA A 34 2.37 -14.30 15.88
CA ALA A 34 3.76 -14.77 15.85
C ALA A 34 3.85 -16.29 15.70
N LYS A 35 3.01 -17.06 16.40
CA LYS A 35 2.97 -18.52 16.25
C LYS A 35 2.50 -18.94 14.85
N LEU A 36 1.47 -18.29 14.31
CA LEU A 36 0.91 -18.61 12.99
C LEU A 36 1.88 -18.30 11.84
N SER A 37 2.66 -17.22 11.95
CA SER A 37 3.66 -16.84 10.94
C SER A 37 4.98 -17.60 11.07
N GLY A 38 5.13 -18.46 12.08
CA GLY A 38 6.40 -19.11 12.41
C GLY A 38 7.45 -18.14 12.98
N GLY A 39 7.05 -16.92 13.31
CA GLY A 39 7.90 -15.90 13.92
C GLY A 39 8.00 -16.02 15.44
N ARG A 40 8.73 -15.09 16.06
CA ARG A 40 8.86 -14.98 17.51
C ARG A 40 8.39 -13.61 17.99
N PHE A 41 7.62 -13.59 19.07
CA PHE A 41 7.18 -12.36 19.72
C PHE A 41 8.29 -11.85 20.64
N TYR A 42 8.63 -10.58 20.52
CA TYR A 42 9.56 -9.86 21.40
C TYR A 42 8.87 -8.65 21.98
N ARG A 43 9.12 -8.37 23.26
CA ARG A 43 8.69 -7.13 23.92
C ARG A 43 9.65 -5.98 23.60
N PRO A 44 9.21 -4.71 23.73
CA PRO A 44 10.06 -3.55 23.41
C PRO A 44 11.40 -3.51 24.15
N TRP A 45 11.46 -4.06 25.36
CA TRP A 45 12.69 -4.15 26.16
C TRP A 45 13.57 -5.39 25.86
N GLU A 46 13.07 -6.33 25.07
CA GLU A 46 13.81 -7.52 24.62
C GLU A 46 14.53 -7.27 23.28
N THR A 47 14.44 -6.04 22.76
CA THR A 47 15.06 -5.60 21.50
C THR A 47 16.57 -5.77 21.45
N ALA A 48 17.24 -5.77 22.61
CA ALA A 48 18.68 -6.04 22.68
C ALA A 48 19.05 -7.48 22.26
N ALA A 49 18.12 -8.45 22.37
CA ALA A 49 18.35 -9.83 21.97
C ALA A 49 18.04 -10.09 20.48
N LEU A 50 17.37 -9.16 19.80
CA LEU A 50 16.96 -9.29 18.40
C LEU A 50 18.15 -9.65 17.47
N PRO A 51 19.30 -8.95 17.51
CA PRO A 51 20.38 -9.18 16.56
C PRO A 51 20.93 -10.61 16.56
N GLY A 52 20.88 -11.32 17.70
CA GLY A 52 21.34 -12.70 17.81
C GLY A 52 20.36 -13.75 17.29
N HIS A 53 19.10 -13.36 17.06
CA HIS A 53 18.04 -14.24 16.57
C HIS A 53 17.63 -13.95 15.13
N LEU A 54 18.10 -12.85 14.55
CA LEU A 54 17.93 -12.60 13.13
C LEU A 54 18.79 -13.60 12.33
N PRO A 55 18.24 -14.30 11.34
CA PRO A 55 19.05 -15.10 10.43
C PRO A 55 20.08 -14.19 9.76
N THR A 56 21.33 -14.65 9.68
CA THR A 56 22.43 -13.94 9.02
C THR A 56 21.98 -13.58 7.61
N GLY A 57 21.98 -12.28 7.31
CA GLY A 57 21.16 -11.68 6.26
C GLY A 57 21.18 -12.43 4.93
N SER A 58 20.07 -13.07 4.60
CA SER A 58 19.69 -13.20 3.20
C SER A 58 19.38 -11.78 2.73
N SER A 59 20.32 -11.16 2.01
CA SER A 59 20.04 -9.95 1.25
C SER A 59 18.96 -10.33 0.23
N LEU A 60 17.70 -10.23 0.64
CA LEU A 60 16.60 -10.25 -0.29
C LEU A 60 16.91 -9.09 -1.22
N GLN A 61 17.22 -9.41 -2.48
CA GLN A 61 17.24 -8.40 -3.52
C GLN A 61 15.78 -7.94 -3.60
N LEU A 62 15.42 -6.94 -2.78
CA LEU A 62 14.22 -6.18 -2.98
C LEU A 62 14.39 -5.65 -4.39
N GLN A 63 13.67 -6.27 -5.31
CA GLN A 63 13.56 -5.85 -6.68
C GLN A 63 12.89 -4.47 -6.59
N ARG A 64 13.73 -3.45 -6.43
CA ARG A 64 13.31 -2.06 -6.40
C ARG A 64 12.70 -1.85 -7.76
N GLN A 65 11.37 -1.88 -7.82
CA GLN A 65 10.64 -1.38 -8.97
C GLN A 65 10.96 0.10 -9.01
N VAL A 66 12.00 0.45 -9.77
CA VAL A 66 12.37 1.83 -9.99
C VAL A 66 11.20 2.41 -10.76
N MET A 67 10.34 3.13 -10.03
CA MET A 67 9.18 3.81 -10.57
C MET A 67 9.70 4.96 -11.43
N VAL A 68 10.06 4.67 -12.68
CA VAL A 68 10.48 5.71 -13.62
C VAL A 68 9.22 6.49 -13.98
N SER A 69 9.15 7.74 -13.53
CA SER A 69 8.08 8.63 -13.95
C SER A 69 8.15 8.83 -15.46
N LEU A 70 7.07 8.48 -16.18
CA LEU A 70 6.95 8.70 -17.61
C LEU A 70 7.09 10.19 -17.97
N TRP A 71 6.72 11.07 -17.04
CA TRP A 71 6.87 12.52 -17.16
C TRP A 71 8.32 12.99 -17.20
N ASN A 72 9.27 12.21 -16.69
CA ASN A 72 10.69 12.54 -16.79
C ASN A 72 11.26 12.28 -18.20
N ARG A 73 10.50 11.60 -19.07
CA ARG A 73 10.90 11.32 -20.44
C ARG A 73 10.25 12.33 -21.38
N TRP A 74 10.91 13.45 -21.60
CA TRP A 74 10.46 14.49 -22.54
C TRP A 74 10.21 13.95 -23.96
N GLU A 75 10.92 12.89 -24.35
CA GLU A 75 10.72 12.15 -25.61
C GLU A 75 9.27 11.67 -25.77
N LEU A 76 8.65 11.14 -24.70
CA LEU A 76 7.27 10.67 -24.72
C LEU A 76 6.28 11.83 -24.82
N LEU A 77 6.60 12.97 -24.20
CA LEU A 77 5.77 14.17 -24.30
C LEU A 77 5.78 14.71 -25.73
N VAL A 78 6.95 14.81 -26.37
CA VAL A 78 7.06 15.25 -27.77
C VAL A 78 6.31 14.32 -28.71
N LEU A 79 6.46 13.00 -28.56
CA LEU A 79 5.76 12.02 -29.40
C LEU A 79 4.24 12.14 -29.23
N LEU A 80 3.76 12.27 -28.00
CA LEU A 80 2.34 12.50 -27.70
C LEU A 80 1.84 13.78 -28.37
N THR A 81 2.56 14.90 -28.20
CA THR A 81 2.18 16.19 -28.80
C THR A 81 2.12 16.12 -30.32
N VAL A 82 3.12 15.50 -30.98
CA VAL A 82 3.12 15.31 -32.44
C VAL A 82 1.92 14.49 -32.88
N LEU A 83 1.62 13.39 -32.17
CA LEU A 83 0.48 12.54 -32.50
C LEU A 83 -0.85 13.30 -32.38
N LEU A 84 -1.02 14.11 -31.33
CA LEU A 84 -2.19 14.99 -31.21
C LEU A 84 -2.25 16.03 -32.34
N CYS A 85 -1.13 16.66 -32.69
CA CYS A 85 -1.11 17.63 -33.79
C CYS A 85 -1.48 16.98 -35.13
N VAL A 86 -1.03 15.76 -35.39
CA VAL A 86 -1.38 15.01 -36.60
C VAL A 86 -2.86 14.65 -36.60
N ASP A 87 -3.41 14.17 -35.48
CA ASP A 87 -4.85 13.86 -35.37
C ASP A 87 -5.70 15.12 -35.60
N TRP A 88 -5.29 16.25 -35.03
CA TRP A 88 -5.94 17.55 -35.27
C TRP A 88 -5.85 18.01 -36.72
N TYR A 89 -4.71 17.81 -37.38
CA TYR A 89 -4.56 18.15 -38.79
C TYR A 89 -5.43 17.26 -39.68
N TYR A 90 -5.54 15.97 -39.38
CA TYR A 90 -6.36 15.03 -40.14
C TYR A 90 -7.87 15.23 -39.92
N ARG A 91 -8.26 15.73 -38.74
CA ARG A 91 -9.65 16.08 -38.43
C ARG A 91 -10.10 17.41 -39.01
N ARG A 92 -9.18 18.26 -39.50
CA ARG A 92 -9.47 19.57 -40.09
C ARG A 92 -9.77 19.46 -41.57
#